data_AF-A0A7R9W3V7-F1
#
_entry.id   AF-A0A7R9W3V7-F1
#
_cell.length_a   1.000
_cell.length_b   1.000
_cell.length_c   1.000
_cell.angle_alpha   90.00
_cell.angle_beta   90.00
_cell.angle_gamma   90.00
#
_symmetry.space_group_name_H-M   'P 1'
#
loop_
_entity.id
_entity.type
_entity.pdbx_description
1 polymer ?
#
loop_
_entity_poly.entity_id
_entity_poly.type
_entity_poly.pdbx_seq_one_letter_code
_entity_poly.pdbx_strand_id
1 'polypeptide(L)'
;GEYTDCPVFDGLFEFTQLYTGASMDGAMRLNSGDTDVAINWSGGLHHAKKSEASGFCYINDIVLAILELLKVHARVLYIDIDVHHGDGVEEAFYCTDRVMTFSLHKYGDFFPGTGHIKDTGAKEGTGFSVNAPLASGMTDEAYDQIFKPVLDKIMDVYRPGAIVLQCGADSLTGDRLGCFNLSLKGHAECVKYVKSFGVPTLVLGGGGYTIRNVARCWAYETSVLLDEDIPNDIPYNDYFEYFAPDFKLHLTPEPRENLNTESSLNFVRSELLQQMQGLQGAPSVQMQEVPPPFELKKPKAEGEKDGGADDDVRDKGRGRTKDGQGERKAHEAEFYDGDNDNKDAPRAGM
;
A
#
# COMPACT_ATOMS: atom_id res chain seq x y z
N GLY A 1 16.54 9.72 -13.06
CA GLY A 1 17.35 9.62 -14.30
C GLY A 1 17.47 8.14 -14.66
N GLU A 2 17.92 7.75 -15.85
CA GLU A 2 17.97 6.33 -16.28
C GLU A 2 18.77 5.38 -15.35
N TYR A 3 19.46 5.91 -14.34
CA TYR A 3 20.22 5.18 -13.31
C TYR A 3 19.58 5.19 -11.90
N THR A 4 18.33 5.62 -11.76
CA THR A 4 17.62 5.62 -10.48
C THR A 4 16.58 4.50 -10.46
N ASP A 5 16.39 3.86 -9.30
CA ASP A 5 15.37 2.81 -9.13
C ASP A 5 13.96 3.29 -9.53
N CYS A 6 13.70 4.60 -9.47
CA CYS A 6 12.48 5.22 -9.99
C CYS A 6 12.76 5.95 -11.33
N PRO A 7 12.74 5.26 -12.48
CA PRO A 7 13.01 5.88 -13.78
C PRO A 7 11.86 6.77 -14.28
N VAL A 8 12.19 7.75 -15.13
CA VAL A 8 11.16 8.47 -15.89
C VAL A 8 10.83 7.65 -17.13
N PHE A 9 9.54 7.44 -17.40
CA PHE A 9 9.07 6.74 -18.59
C PHE A 9 7.81 7.41 -19.16
N ASP A 10 7.54 7.17 -20.44
CA ASP A 10 6.36 7.71 -21.12
C ASP A 10 5.08 7.16 -20.48
N GLY A 11 4.16 8.05 -20.11
CA GLY A 11 2.92 7.67 -19.44
C GLY A 11 3.04 7.51 -17.92
N LEU A 12 4.17 7.93 -17.30
CA LEU A 12 4.37 7.81 -15.85
C LEU A 12 3.22 8.41 -15.03
N PHE A 13 2.75 9.61 -15.37
CA PHE A 13 1.68 10.24 -14.59
C PHE A 13 0.34 9.57 -14.81
N GLU A 14 0.03 9.15 -16.03
CA GLU A 14 -1.18 8.38 -16.33
C GLU A 14 -1.18 7.03 -15.59
N PHE A 15 -0.03 6.34 -15.54
CA PHE A 15 0.16 5.13 -14.77
C PHE A 15 -0.16 5.34 -13.29
N THR A 16 0.37 6.42 -12.69
CA THR A 16 0.11 6.72 -11.28
C THR A 16 -1.32 7.13 -10.99
N GLN A 17 -1.97 7.83 -11.92
CA GLN A 17 -3.39 8.16 -11.81
C GLN A 17 -4.28 6.92 -11.81
N LEU A 18 -3.97 5.92 -12.65
CA LEU A 18 -4.79 4.71 -12.78
C LEU A 18 -4.80 3.88 -11.49
N TYR A 19 -3.63 3.50 -10.98
CA TYR A 19 -3.59 2.65 -9.79
C TYR A 19 -4.08 3.41 -8.54
N THR A 20 -3.77 4.71 -8.45
CA THR A 20 -4.21 5.54 -7.31
C THR A 20 -5.72 5.72 -7.31
N GLY A 21 -6.30 6.03 -8.48
CA GLY A 21 -7.73 6.19 -8.64
C GLY A 21 -8.50 4.92 -8.28
N ALA A 22 -7.99 3.74 -8.66
CA ALA A 22 -8.60 2.46 -8.33
C ALA A 22 -8.58 2.16 -6.82
N SER A 23 -7.48 2.43 -6.11
CA SER A 23 -7.41 2.28 -4.65
C SER A 23 -8.36 3.23 -3.93
N MET A 24 -8.47 4.48 -4.40
CA MET A 24 -9.42 5.46 -3.85
C MET A 24 -10.88 5.06 -4.12
N ASP A 25 -11.23 4.59 -5.33
CA ASP A 25 -12.58 4.11 -5.66
C ASP A 25 -12.96 2.90 -4.79
N GLY A 26 -12.03 1.96 -4.58
CA GLY A 26 -12.20 0.83 -3.67
C GLY A 26 -12.52 1.29 -2.24
N ALA A 27 -11.74 2.24 -1.70
CA ALA A 27 -11.99 2.82 -0.38
C ALA A 27 -13.34 3.55 -0.29
N MET A 28 -13.74 4.30 -1.32
CA MET A 28 -15.06 4.96 -1.37
C MET A 28 -16.21 3.95 -1.35
N ARG A 29 -16.09 2.85 -2.10
CA ARG A 29 -17.10 1.78 -2.11
C ARG A 29 -17.23 1.11 -0.74
N LEU A 30 -16.11 0.82 -0.07
CA LEU A 30 -16.12 0.29 1.30
C LEU A 30 -16.78 1.26 2.28
N ASN A 31 -16.43 2.55 2.23
CA ASN A 31 -17.04 3.59 3.07
C ASN A 31 -18.56 3.73 2.86
N SER A 32 -19.02 3.57 1.62
CA SER A 32 -20.45 3.65 1.28
C SER A 32 -21.25 2.41 1.66
N GLY A 33 -20.58 1.29 1.98
CA GLY A 33 -21.22 0.00 2.21
C GLY A 33 -21.68 -0.71 0.93
N ASP A 34 -21.19 -0.29 -0.24
CA ASP A 34 -21.51 -0.90 -1.54
C ASP A 34 -20.82 -2.25 -1.75
N THR A 35 -19.74 -2.54 -1.01
CA THR A 35 -19.01 -3.81 -1.04
C THR A 35 -18.39 -4.13 0.32
N ASP A 36 -18.19 -5.41 0.61
CA ASP A 36 -17.45 -5.89 1.78
C ASP A 36 -15.93 -5.97 1.50
N VAL A 37 -15.57 -6.25 0.24
CA VAL A 37 -14.18 -6.39 -0.23
C VAL A 37 -14.01 -5.62 -1.53
N ALA A 38 -12.94 -4.84 -1.65
CA ALA A 38 -12.51 -4.21 -2.88
C ALA A 38 -11.10 -4.68 -3.24
N ILE A 39 -10.83 -4.94 -4.52
CA ILE A 39 -9.54 -5.46 -5.00
C ILE A 39 -8.94 -4.49 -6.01
N ASN A 40 -7.68 -4.10 -5.82
CA ASN A 40 -6.87 -3.39 -6.80
C ASN A 40 -5.44 -3.94 -6.85
N TRP A 41 -5.21 -4.94 -7.72
CA TRP A 41 -3.88 -5.52 -7.94
C TRP A 41 -2.87 -4.56 -8.56
N SER A 42 -3.31 -3.45 -9.16
CA SER A 42 -2.38 -2.46 -9.73
C SER A 42 -1.78 -1.50 -8.69
N GLY A 43 -2.41 -1.40 -7.51
CA GLY A 43 -1.97 -0.57 -6.40
C GLY A 43 -1.06 -1.32 -5.42
N GLY A 44 -0.91 -0.79 -4.21
CA GLY A 44 -0.04 -1.38 -3.19
C GLY A 44 1.40 -0.84 -3.22
N LEU A 45 1.61 0.37 -3.76
CA LEU A 45 2.93 0.97 -3.93
C LEU A 45 3.40 1.64 -2.63
N HIS A 46 3.81 0.82 -1.68
CA HIS A 46 4.01 1.18 -0.27
C HIS A 46 5.27 2.03 0.04
N HIS A 47 6.24 2.13 -0.87
CA HIS A 47 7.51 2.84 -0.62
C HIS A 47 7.46 4.33 -0.92
N ALA A 48 6.46 4.80 -1.67
CA ALA A 48 6.35 6.20 -2.03
C ALA A 48 6.21 7.08 -0.78
N LYS A 49 7.00 8.16 -0.73
CA LYS A 49 7.04 9.10 0.40
C LYS A 49 6.21 10.34 0.09
N LYS A 50 6.10 11.24 1.08
CA LYS A 50 5.33 12.49 0.92
C LYS A 50 5.86 13.39 -0.20
N SER A 51 7.18 13.44 -0.37
CA SER A 51 7.83 14.38 -1.29
C SER A 51 8.92 13.73 -2.15
N GLU A 52 9.01 12.39 -2.19
CA GLU A 52 9.99 11.67 -3.01
C GLU A 52 9.48 10.28 -3.42
N ALA A 53 9.93 9.81 -4.58
CA ALA A 53 9.71 8.45 -5.05
C ALA A 53 10.79 7.52 -4.49
N SER A 54 10.44 6.28 -4.18
CA SER A 54 11.36 5.28 -3.61
C SER A 54 10.92 3.87 -3.99
N GLY A 55 11.85 2.93 -4.19
CA GLY A 55 11.53 1.51 -4.42
C GLY A 55 10.48 1.26 -5.49
N PHE A 56 10.64 1.86 -6.69
CA PHE A 56 9.69 1.80 -7.81
C PHE A 56 8.34 2.52 -7.59
N CYS A 57 8.13 3.14 -6.42
CA CYS A 57 6.87 3.77 -6.04
C CYS A 57 6.92 5.31 -6.15
N TYR A 58 5.92 5.91 -6.82
CA TYR A 58 5.85 7.36 -7.08
C TYR A 58 4.75 8.06 -6.27
N ILE A 59 3.54 7.51 -6.28
CA ILE A 59 2.41 7.95 -5.46
C ILE A 59 2.02 6.79 -4.55
N ASN A 60 1.87 7.08 -3.26
CA ASN A 60 1.44 6.10 -2.26
C ASN A 60 -0.09 6.02 -2.26
N ASP A 61 -0.64 5.14 -3.10
CA ASP A 61 -2.08 4.93 -3.23
C ASP A 61 -2.70 4.37 -1.94
N ILE A 62 -1.93 3.61 -1.18
CA ILE A 62 -2.33 3.03 0.10
C ILE A 62 -2.64 4.14 1.11
N VAL A 63 -1.73 5.11 1.26
CA VAL A 63 -1.94 6.26 2.17
C VAL A 63 -3.19 7.03 1.77
N LEU A 64 -3.41 7.26 0.48
CA LEU A 64 -4.60 7.97 -0.01
C LEU A 64 -5.89 7.18 0.25
N ALA A 65 -5.87 5.87 0.04
CA ALA A 65 -7.00 5.00 0.35
C ALA A 65 -7.30 4.95 1.85
N ILE A 66 -6.29 4.88 2.72
CA ILE A 66 -6.46 4.92 4.18
C ILE A 66 -7.06 6.26 4.61
N LEU A 67 -6.58 7.39 4.05
CA LEU A 67 -7.16 8.71 4.34
C LEU A 67 -8.64 8.79 3.92
N GLU A 68 -9.03 8.15 2.83
CA GLU A 68 -10.44 8.02 2.43
C GLU A 68 -11.21 7.18 3.46
N LEU A 69 -10.73 6.00 3.84
CA LEU A 69 -11.36 5.14 4.86
C LEU A 69 -11.53 5.85 6.22
N LEU A 70 -10.56 6.67 6.62
CA LEU A 70 -10.60 7.44 7.86
C LEU A 70 -11.72 8.50 7.92
N LYS A 71 -12.42 8.78 6.80
CA LYS A 71 -13.63 9.62 6.82
C LYS A 71 -14.80 8.94 7.53
N VAL A 72 -14.88 7.61 7.49
CA VAL A 72 -15.98 6.83 8.08
C VAL A 72 -15.49 5.97 9.24
N HIS A 73 -14.30 5.39 9.13
CA HIS A 73 -13.75 4.48 10.11
C HIS A 73 -12.87 5.21 11.11
N ALA A 74 -13.16 5.06 12.41
CA ALA A 74 -12.36 5.66 13.48
C ALA A 74 -10.91 5.14 13.47
N ARG A 75 -10.75 3.86 13.12
CA ARG A 75 -9.48 3.11 13.10
C ARG A 75 -9.38 2.26 11.85
N VAL A 76 -8.23 2.32 11.17
CA VAL A 76 -7.93 1.52 9.98
C VAL A 76 -6.69 0.68 10.27
N LEU A 77 -6.75 -0.61 10.01
CA LEU A 77 -5.59 -1.50 10.12
C LEU A 77 -4.96 -1.68 8.74
N TYR A 78 -3.66 -1.40 8.63
CA TYR A 78 -2.87 -1.71 7.46
C TYR A 78 -2.03 -2.97 7.72
N ILE A 79 -2.14 -3.97 6.86
CA ILE A 79 -1.38 -5.22 6.92
C ILE A 79 -0.56 -5.34 5.63
N ASP A 80 0.72 -5.65 5.77
CA ASP A 80 1.69 -5.70 4.68
C ASP A 80 2.45 -7.03 4.70
N ILE A 81 2.24 -7.83 3.65
CA ILE A 81 2.88 -9.15 3.46
C ILE A 81 3.89 -9.16 2.29
N ASP A 82 4.28 -7.98 1.81
CA ASP A 82 5.46 -7.80 0.94
C ASP A 82 6.75 -8.24 1.64
N VAL A 83 7.75 -8.66 0.88
CA VAL A 83 9.04 -9.01 1.49
C VAL A 83 9.80 -7.78 2.01
N HIS A 84 9.48 -6.58 1.50
CA HIS A 84 10.05 -5.31 1.93
C HIS A 84 9.19 -4.66 3.03
N HIS A 85 9.83 -3.90 3.90
CA HIS A 85 9.10 -3.12 4.90
C HIS A 85 8.24 -2.04 4.24
N GLY A 86 6.96 -1.94 4.61
CA GLY A 86 5.98 -0.94 4.17
C GLY A 86 6.24 0.48 4.72
N ASP A 87 7.45 0.97 4.50
CA ASP A 87 8.02 2.14 5.15
C ASP A 87 7.32 3.47 4.81
N GLY A 88 6.81 3.64 3.59
CA GLY A 88 6.08 4.85 3.20
C GLY A 88 4.72 4.97 3.91
N VAL A 89 4.04 3.84 4.10
CA VAL A 89 2.76 3.81 4.83
C VAL A 89 3.01 3.99 6.32
N GLU A 90 4.00 3.29 6.88
CA GLU A 90 4.40 3.47 8.28
C GLU A 90 4.78 4.92 8.58
N GLU A 91 5.63 5.55 7.77
CA GLU A 91 6.06 6.94 7.97
C GLU A 91 4.88 7.92 7.93
N ALA A 92 3.93 7.73 7.00
CA ALA A 92 2.77 8.59 6.85
C ALA A 92 1.87 8.60 8.10
N PHE A 93 1.82 7.49 8.84
CA PHE A 93 0.95 7.32 10.00
C PHE A 93 1.71 7.14 11.33
N TYR A 94 3.03 7.32 11.33
CA TYR A 94 3.91 7.06 12.48
C TYR A 94 3.54 7.82 13.76
N CYS A 95 2.82 8.93 13.64
CA CYS A 95 2.42 9.80 14.74
C CYS A 95 0.91 9.78 15.06
N THR A 96 0.15 8.78 14.63
CA THR A 96 -1.29 8.66 14.94
C THR A 96 -1.67 7.28 15.43
N ASP A 97 -2.67 7.22 16.31
CA ASP A 97 -3.32 5.99 16.78
C ASP A 97 -4.52 5.57 15.90
N ARG A 98 -4.93 6.42 14.95
CA ARG A 98 -6.06 6.15 14.03
C ARG A 98 -5.72 5.16 12.94
N VAL A 99 -4.44 4.86 12.72
CA VAL A 99 -3.97 3.82 11.80
C VAL A 99 -2.95 2.97 12.54
N MET A 100 -3.13 1.65 12.49
CA MET A 100 -2.11 0.70 12.95
C MET A 100 -1.49 0.05 11.72
N THR A 101 -0.15 0.01 11.66
CA THR A 101 0.59 -0.69 10.60
C THR A 101 1.13 -2.01 11.15
N PHE A 102 0.94 -3.10 10.39
CA PHE A 102 1.52 -4.41 10.68
C PHE A 102 2.25 -4.94 9.45
N SER A 103 3.58 -4.98 9.51
CA SER A 103 4.43 -5.44 8.40
C SER A 103 5.28 -6.63 8.81
N LEU A 104 5.34 -7.65 7.94
CA LEU A 104 6.21 -8.81 8.09
C LEU A 104 7.17 -8.89 6.90
N HIS A 105 8.43 -8.56 7.12
CA HIS A 105 9.37 -8.30 6.05
C HIS A 105 10.75 -8.86 6.36
N LYS A 106 11.59 -8.99 5.34
CA LYS A 106 13.00 -9.29 5.55
C LYS A 106 13.70 -8.06 6.13
N TYR A 107 14.50 -8.27 7.17
CA TYR A 107 15.28 -7.22 7.81
C TYR A 107 16.80 -7.52 7.84
N GLY A 108 17.61 -6.48 8.04
CA GLY A 108 19.08 -6.54 8.01
C GLY A 108 19.65 -5.81 6.80
N ASP A 109 20.60 -6.43 6.09
CA ASP A 109 21.12 -5.91 4.82
C ASP A 109 20.10 -6.16 3.69
N PHE A 110 19.02 -5.36 3.70
CA PHE A 110 17.90 -5.46 2.75
C PHE A 110 17.17 -4.11 2.65
N PHE A 111 16.68 -3.77 1.46
CA PHE A 111 15.88 -2.57 1.24
C PHE A 111 14.55 -2.67 2.01
N PRO A 112 14.01 -1.59 2.60
CA PRO A 112 14.51 -0.20 2.62
C PRO A 112 15.47 0.12 3.80
N GLY A 113 15.76 -0.85 4.66
CA GLY A 113 16.64 -0.66 5.83
C GLY A 113 15.94 -0.12 7.09
N THR A 114 14.61 0.00 7.06
CA THR A 114 13.75 0.35 8.21
C THR A 114 12.90 -0.87 8.63
N GLY A 115 12.04 -0.73 9.65
CA GLY A 115 11.18 -1.82 10.12
C GLY A 115 11.84 -2.68 11.20
N HIS A 116 12.74 -2.09 11.99
CA HIS A 116 13.30 -2.81 13.14
C HIS A 116 12.17 -3.11 14.14
N ILE A 117 12.27 -4.20 14.91
CA ILE A 117 11.27 -4.55 15.94
C ILE A 117 11.07 -3.47 17.03
N LYS A 118 11.90 -2.42 17.04
CA LYS A 118 11.82 -1.29 18.00
C LYS A 118 11.18 -0.05 17.39
N ASP A 119 10.98 -0.05 16.08
CA ASP A 119 10.28 1.01 15.36
C ASP A 119 8.79 0.79 15.62
N THR A 120 8.28 1.52 16.61
CA THR A 120 6.96 1.27 17.23
C THR A 120 6.05 2.49 17.15
N GLY A 121 6.37 3.45 16.28
CA GLY A 121 5.67 4.73 16.19
C GLY A 121 6.24 5.79 17.13
N ALA A 122 5.66 6.99 17.09
CA ALA A 122 6.04 8.11 17.92
C ALA A 122 4.82 8.94 18.34
N LYS A 123 4.95 9.73 19.40
CA LYS A 123 3.86 10.57 19.94
C LYS A 123 2.59 9.73 20.17
N GLU A 124 1.44 10.17 19.67
CA GLU A 124 0.17 9.45 19.76
C GLU A 124 0.19 8.10 19.02
N GLY A 125 1.08 7.91 18.03
CA GLY A 125 1.25 6.65 17.30
C GLY A 125 2.14 5.62 18.00
N THR A 126 2.64 5.90 19.21
CA THR A 126 3.48 4.94 19.96
C THR A 126 2.69 3.67 20.28
N GLY A 127 3.18 2.53 19.84
CA GLY A 127 2.55 1.22 19.92
C GLY A 127 1.66 0.85 18.72
N PHE A 128 1.51 1.74 17.73
CA PHE A 128 0.67 1.53 16.54
C PHE A 128 1.45 1.18 15.27
N SER A 129 2.77 1.03 15.36
CA SER A 129 3.60 0.40 14.33
C SER A 129 4.11 -0.95 14.82
N VAL A 130 3.72 -2.03 14.15
CA VAL A 130 4.04 -3.42 14.51
C VAL A 130 4.90 -4.02 13.42
N ASN A 131 6.19 -4.19 13.70
CA ASN A 131 7.19 -4.63 12.73
C ASN A 131 7.74 -6.00 13.08
N ALA A 132 7.49 -7.00 12.23
CA ALA A 132 8.06 -8.34 12.35
C ALA A 132 9.27 -8.48 11.42
N PRO A 133 10.51 -8.19 11.89
CA PRO A 133 11.72 -8.39 11.10
C PRO A 133 12.07 -9.88 11.02
N LEU A 134 12.25 -10.37 9.80
CA LEU A 134 12.47 -11.78 9.50
C LEU A 134 13.77 -12.00 8.71
N ALA A 135 14.29 -13.23 8.74
CA ALA A 135 15.44 -13.68 7.96
C ALA A 135 15.00 -14.38 6.65
N SER A 136 15.95 -14.62 5.74
CA SER A 136 15.69 -15.32 4.48
C SER A 136 15.19 -16.75 4.66
N GLY A 137 14.50 -17.26 3.64
CA GLY A 137 14.03 -18.65 3.58
C GLY A 137 12.79 -18.94 4.40
N MET A 138 12.03 -17.93 4.80
CA MET A 138 10.77 -18.09 5.53
C MET A 138 9.82 -19.06 4.82
N THR A 139 9.26 -20.01 5.56
CA THR A 139 8.31 -21.03 5.06
C THR A 139 6.89 -20.74 5.53
N ASP A 140 5.90 -21.35 4.88
CA ASP A 140 4.48 -21.20 5.20
C ASP A 140 4.20 -21.42 6.70
N GLU A 141 4.68 -22.52 7.28
CA GLU A 141 4.40 -22.88 8.69
C GLU A 141 5.08 -21.94 9.68
N ALA A 142 6.25 -21.40 9.33
CA ALA A 142 6.99 -20.46 10.17
C ALA A 142 6.36 -19.05 10.11
N TYR A 143 5.87 -18.65 8.93
CA TYR A 143 5.16 -17.38 8.73
C TYR A 143 3.87 -17.36 9.56
N ASP A 144 3.08 -18.44 9.49
CA ASP A 144 1.82 -18.59 10.23
C ASP A 144 1.99 -18.52 11.76
N GLN A 145 3.13 -18.98 12.28
CA GLN A 145 3.44 -18.92 13.72
C GLN A 145 3.56 -17.49 14.25
N ILE A 146 3.82 -16.51 13.39
CA ILE A 146 3.87 -15.08 13.73
C ILE A 146 2.58 -14.40 13.28
N PHE A 147 2.19 -14.57 12.02
CA PHE A 147 1.08 -13.83 11.41
C PHE A 147 -0.22 -13.96 12.21
N LYS A 148 -0.67 -15.19 12.47
CA LYS A 148 -1.97 -15.44 13.11
C LYS A 148 -2.01 -14.95 14.56
N PRO A 149 -1.06 -15.30 15.46
CA PRO A 149 -1.12 -14.83 16.85
C PRO A 149 -0.98 -13.32 17.00
N VAL A 150 -0.15 -12.67 16.17
CA VAL A 150 0.03 -11.22 16.21
C VAL A 150 -1.23 -10.53 15.69
N LEU A 151 -1.80 -10.98 14.57
CA LEU A 151 -3.03 -10.42 14.04
C LEU A 151 -4.21 -10.63 14.99
N ASP A 152 -4.35 -11.80 15.62
CA ASP A 152 -5.36 -12.02 16.67
C ASP A 152 -5.27 -10.98 17.77
N LYS A 153 -4.03 -10.70 18.22
CA LYS A 153 -3.82 -9.72 19.28
C LYS A 153 -4.16 -8.31 18.81
N ILE A 154 -3.78 -7.94 17.59
CA ILE A 154 -4.14 -6.66 16.97
C ILE A 154 -5.67 -6.53 16.91
N MET A 155 -6.38 -7.53 16.41
CA MET A 155 -7.83 -7.48 16.28
C MET A 155 -8.54 -7.36 17.64
N ASP A 156 -8.02 -8.02 18.68
CA ASP A 156 -8.51 -7.92 20.06
C ASP A 156 -8.38 -6.50 20.64
N VAL A 157 -7.19 -5.90 20.53
CA VAL A 157 -6.89 -4.60 21.15
C VAL A 157 -7.29 -3.40 20.30
N TYR A 158 -7.00 -3.45 19.00
CA TYR A 158 -7.15 -2.32 18.09
C TYR A 158 -8.56 -2.21 17.51
N ARG A 159 -9.23 -3.34 17.25
CA ARG A 159 -10.62 -3.41 16.75
C ARG A 159 -10.86 -2.44 15.58
N PRO A 160 -10.17 -2.63 14.44
CA PRO A 160 -10.29 -1.74 13.28
C PRO A 160 -11.71 -1.76 12.70
N GLY A 161 -12.11 -0.64 12.10
CA GLY A 161 -13.36 -0.55 11.34
C GLY A 161 -13.22 -0.92 9.86
N ALA A 162 -11.99 -0.84 9.33
CA ALA A 162 -11.63 -1.26 7.98
C ALA A 162 -10.19 -1.79 7.96
N ILE A 163 -9.88 -2.65 7.01
CA ILE A 163 -8.54 -3.22 6.78
C ILE A 163 -8.06 -2.83 5.37
N VAL A 164 -6.79 -2.49 5.25
CA VAL A 164 -6.08 -2.44 3.97
C VAL A 164 -5.00 -3.52 4.00
N LEU A 165 -5.10 -4.50 3.11
CA LEU A 165 -4.16 -5.62 2.98
C LEU A 165 -3.35 -5.46 1.70
N GLN A 166 -2.06 -5.20 1.83
CA GLN A 166 -1.11 -5.18 0.72
C GLN A 166 -0.60 -6.62 0.53
N CYS A 167 -0.79 -7.18 -0.67
CA CYS A 167 -0.44 -8.56 -1.04
C CYS A 167 0.78 -8.60 -1.96
N GLY A 168 1.88 -7.99 -1.56
CA GLY A 168 3.17 -8.08 -2.24
C GLY A 168 3.56 -9.54 -2.48
N ALA A 169 3.76 -9.90 -3.74
CA ALA A 169 4.01 -11.26 -4.19
C ALA A 169 5.52 -11.59 -4.32
N ASP A 170 6.40 -10.68 -3.95
CA ASP A 170 7.85 -10.91 -3.88
C ASP A 170 8.28 -11.67 -2.61
N SER A 171 7.38 -11.88 -1.65
CA SER A 171 7.58 -12.82 -0.53
C SER A 171 7.44 -14.30 -0.94
N LEU A 172 7.05 -14.57 -2.19
CA LEU A 172 6.93 -15.93 -2.73
C LEU A 172 8.28 -16.61 -3.01
N THR A 173 8.25 -17.94 -2.98
CA THR A 173 9.33 -18.79 -3.47
C THR A 173 9.65 -18.51 -4.95
N GLY A 174 10.95 -18.46 -5.27
CA GLY A 174 11.44 -18.24 -6.63
C GLY A 174 11.21 -16.82 -7.17
N ASP A 175 10.96 -15.83 -6.31
CA ASP A 175 11.01 -14.42 -6.71
C ASP A 175 12.43 -13.99 -7.12
N ARG A 176 12.54 -12.97 -7.98
CA ARG A 176 13.86 -12.50 -8.47
C ARG A 176 14.60 -11.61 -7.48
N LEU A 177 13.89 -10.86 -6.64
CA LEU A 177 14.47 -9.93 -5.67
C LEU A 177 14.24 -10.40 -4.24
N GLY A 178 13.05 -10.93 -3.97
CA GLY A 178 12.69 -11.51 -2.69
C GLY A 178 13.48 -12.77 -2.35
N CYS A 179 13.56 -13.07 -1.06
CA CYS A 179 14.32 -14.23 -0.60
C CYS A 179 13.65 -15.01 0.53
N PHE A 180 12.33 -14.89 0.63
CA PHE A 180 11.49 -15.84 1.34
C PHE A 180 11.24 -17.10 0.49
N ASN A 181 10.48 -18.05 1.04
CA ASN A 181 10.18 -19.32 0.42
C ASN A 181 8.68 -19.68 0.56
N LEU A 182 7.80 -18.68 0.55
CA LEU A 182 6.36 -18.90 0.70
C LEU A 182 5.77 -19.55 -0.55
N SER A 183 4.87 -20.50 -0.35
CA SER A 183 4.02 -21.01 -1.42
C SER A 183 2.83 -20.08 -1.65
N LEU A 184 2.11 -20.27 -2.76
CA LEU A 184 0.84 -19.56 -2.99
C LEU A 184 -0.20 -19.86 -1.91
N LYS A 185 -0.14 -21.05 -1.31
CA LYS A 185 -1.09 -21.44 -0.26
C LYS A 185 -0.77 -20.74 1.05
N GLY A 186 0.50 -20.66 1.45
CA GLY A 186 0.92 -19.93 2.64
C GLY A 186 0.64 -18.44 2.52
N HIS A 187 0.92 -17.84 1.35
CA HIS A 187 0.63 -16.44 1.10
C HIS A 187 -0.88 -16.14 1.12
N ALA A 188 -1.69 -16.91 0.38
CA ALA A 188 -3.14 -16.73 0.37
C ALA A 188 -3.86 -17.12 1.69
N GLU A 189 -3.20 -17.91 2.57
CA GLU A 189 -3.72 -18.16 3.92
C GLU A 189 -3.76 -16.87 4.75
N CYS A 190 -2.85 -15.91 4.50
CA CYS A 190 -2.92 -14.59 5.12
C CYS A 190 -4.19 -13.85 4.69
N VAL A 191 -4.49 -13.83 3.39
CA VAL A 191 -5.73 -13.23 2.83
C VAL A 191 -6.96 -13.88 3.42
N LYS A 192 -7.00 -15.22 3.44
CA LYS A 192 -8.11 -15.99 4.00
C LYS A 192 -8.34 -15.66 5.48
N TYR A 193 -7.25 -15.56 6.24
CA TYR A 193 -7.32 -15.28 7.67
C TYR A 193 -7.81 -13.86 7.94
N VAL A 194 -7.31 -12.86 7.20
CA VAL A 194 -7.81 -11.48 7.26
C VAL A 194 -9.30 -11.40 6.92
N LYS A 195 -9.72 -12.05 5.83
CA LYS A 195 -11.13 -12.11 5.43
C LYS A 195 -12.03 -12.71 6.51
N SER A 196 -11.53 -13.68 7.29
CA SER A 196 -12.31 -14.37 8.33
C SER A 196 -12.82 -13.45 9.44
N PHE A 197 -12.21 -12.27 9.63
CA PHE A 197 -12.65 -11.29 10.61
C PHE A 197 -13.91 -10.51 10.20
N GLY A 198 -14.33 -10.59 8.93
CA GLY A 198 -15.56 -9.95 8.45
C GLY A 198 -15.55 -8.41 8.52
N VAL A 199 -14.36 -7.81 8.43
CA VAL A 199 -14.17 -6.34 8.42
C VAL A 199 -14.05 -5.87 6.96
N PRO A 200 -14.65 -4.71 6.58
CA PRO A 200 -14.48 -4.14 5.24
C PRO A 200 -13.00 -4.07 4.85
N THR A 201 -12.63 -4.72 3.73
CA THR A 201 -11.22 -4.93 3.38
C THR A 201 -10.91 -4.45 1.97
N LEU A 202 -9.92 -3.56 1.85
CA LEU A 202 -9.29 -3.21 0.58
C LEU A 202 -8.05 -4.11 0.40
N VAL A 203 -8.03 -4.90 -0.67
CA VAL A 203 -6.91 -5.77 -1.03
C VAL A 203 -6.14 -5.15 -2.19
N LEU A 204 -4.83 -5.00 -2.03
CA LEU A 204 -3.95 -4.35 -2.99
C LEU A 204 -2.86 -5.31 -3.47
N GLY A 205 -2.22 -4.97 -4.60
CA GLY A 205 -1.02 -5.66 -5.08
C GLY A 205 0.22 -5.30 -4.26
N GLY A 206 1.35 -5.10 -4.94
CA GLY A 206 2.64 -4.83 -4.31
C GLY A 206 3.81 -5.24 -5.19
N GLY A 207 4.96 -5.55 -4.56
CA GLY A 207 6.11 -6.13 -5.22
C GLY A 207 5.83 -7.50 -5.84
N GLY A 208 6.74 -7.98 -6.68
CA GLY A 208 6.61 -9.26 -7.38
C GLY A 208 7.32 -9.27 -8.72
N TYR A 209 8.45 -9.97 -8.80
CA TYR A 209 9.41 -9.81 -9.89
C TYR A 209 9.61 -11.07 -10.72
N THR A 210 9.10 -12.22 -10.26
CA THR A 210 8.79 -13.38 -11.11
C THR A 210 7.33 -13.30 -11.58
N ILE A 211 7.07 -12.52 -12.63
CA ILE A 211 5.71 -12.14 -13.09
C ILE A 211 4.71 -13.31 -13.26
N ARG A 212 5.17 -14.50 -13.68
CA ARG A 212 4.31 -15.69 -13.80
C ARG A 212 3.80 -16.17 -12.44
N ASN A 213 4.59 -15.99 -11.38
CA ASN A 213 4.20 -16.34 -10.01
C ASN A 213 3.27 -15.27 -9.43
N VAL A 214 3.50 -14.00 -9.75
CA VAL A 214 2.57 -12.89 -9.41
C VAL A 214 1.18 -13.15 -9.97
N ALA A 215 1.09 -13.49 -11.27
CA ALA A 215 -0.18 -13.82 -11.91
C ALA A 215 -0.89 -15.01 -11.24
N ARG A 216 -0.14 -16.05 -10.84
CA ARG A 216 -0.70 -17.20 -10.11
C ARG A 216 -1.19 -16.80 -8.71
N CYS A 217 -0.42 -15.96 -8.01
CA CYS A 217 -0.73 -15.51 -6.65
C CYS A 217 -2.03 -14.73 -6.60
N TRP A 218 -2.09 -13.62 -7.33
CA TRP A 218 -3.24 -12.72 -7.28
C TRP A 218 -4.50 -13.37 -7.86
N ALA A 219 -4.37 -14.28 -8.84
CA ALA A 219 -5.49 -15.10 -9.31
C ALA A 219 -6.00 -16.06 -8.21
N TYR A 220 -5.11 -16.72 -7.49
CA TYR A 220 -5.48 -17.62 -6.40
C TYR A 220 -6.05 -16.86 -5.19
N GLU A 221 -5.46 -15.74 -4.79
CA GLU A 221 -6.00 -14.89 -3.73
C GLU A 221 -7.37 -14.32 -4.10
N THR A 222 -7.61 -13.98 -5.37
CA THR A 222 -8.95 -13.60 -5.84
C THR A 222 -9.95 -14.75 -5.62
N SER A 223 -9.57 -16.00 -5.92
CA SER A 223 -10.44 -17.15 -5.65
C SER A 223 -10.73 -17.36 -4.16
N VAL A 224 -9.75 -17.11 -3.29
CA VAL A 224 -9.92 -17.13 -1.83
C VAL A 224 -10.88 -16.03 -1.37
N LEU A 225 -10.77 -14.83 -1.94
CA LEU A 225 -11.68 -13.73 -1.62
C LEU A 225 -13.11 -13.99 -2.09
N LEU A 226 -13.30 -14.79 -3.14
CA LEU A 226 -14.60 -15.22 -3.65
C LEU A 226 -15.16 -16.50 -2.96
N ASP A 227 -14.39 -17.16 -2.08
CA ASP A 227 -14.71 -18.49 -1.55
C ASP A 227 -14.90 -19.57 -2.64
N GLU A 228 -14.12 -19.47 -3.72
CA GLU A 228 -14.20 -20.38 -4.86
C GLU A 228 -12.95 -21.25 -4.96
N ASP A 229 -13.14 -22.56 -5.11
CA ASP A 229 -12.05 -23.49 -5.39
C ASP A 229 -11.73 -23.48 -6.89
N ILE A 230 -10.47 -23.23 -7.24
CA ILE A 230 -10.01 -23.26 -8.63
C ILE A 230 -9.06 -24.45 -8.89
N PRO A 231 -9.09 -25.04 -10.10
CA PRO A 231 -8.23 -26.18 -10.43
C PRO A 231 -6.76 -25.76 -10.48
N ASN A 232 -5.86 -26.72 -10.21
CA ASN A 232 -4.43 -26.49 -10.34
C ASN A 232 -3.96 -26.40 -11.79
N ASP A 233 -4.76 -26.87 -12.75
CA ASP A 233 -4.50 -26.70 -14.18
C ASP A 233 -4.84 -25.27 -14.62
N ILE A 234 -3.85 -24.55 -15.16
CA ILE A 234 -4.08 -23.20 -15.68
C ILE A 234 -4.95 -23.29 -16.94
N PRO A 235 -6.05 -22.53 -17.04
CA PRO A 235 -6.85 -22.49 -18.25
C PRO A 235 -6.08 -21.81 -19.40
N TYR A 236 -6.39 -22.20 -20.64
CA TYR A 236 -5.83 -21.51 -21.80
C TYR A 236 -6.15 -20.02 -21.77
N ASN A 237 -5.14 -19.20 -22.05
CA ASN A 237 -5.20 -17.75 -22.06
C ASN A 237 -4.11 -17.20 -22.99
N ASP A 238 -4.16 -15.89 -23.29
CA ASP A 238 -3.23 -15.24 -24.22
C ASP A 238 -1.75 -15.37 -23.82
N TYR A 239 -1.46 -15.58 -22.54
CA TYR A 239 -0.12 -15.73 -21.98
C TYR A 239 0.19 -17.16 -21.52
N PHE A 240 -0.54 -18.18 -21.99
CA PHE A 240 -0.45 -19.56 -21.50
C PHE A 240 0.98 -20.13 -21.49
N GLU A 241 1.78 -19.82 -22.52
CA GLU A 241 3.17 -20.27 -22.65
C GLU A 241 4.11 -19.73 -21.56
N TYR A 242 3.76 -18.64 -20.87
CA TYR A 242 4.55 -18.11 -19.75
C TYR A 242 4.57 -19.06 -18.54
N PHE A 243 3.63 -20.00 -18.49
CA PHE A 243 3.48 -20.97 -17.41
C PHE A 243 4.09 -22.33 -17.73
N ALA A 244 4.81 -22.45 -18.85
CA ALA A 244 5.63 -23.61 -19.14
C ALA A 244 6.69 -23.85 -18.04
N PRO A 245 7.12 -25.10 -17.82
CA PRO A 245 6.72 -26.31 -18.56
C PRO A 245 5.51 -27.05 -17.99
N ASP A 246 5.04 -26.69 -16.79
CA ASP A 246 4.06 -27.49 -16.04
C ASP A 246 2.59 -27.05 -16.25
N PHE A 247 2.39 -25.79 -16.63
CA PHE A 247 1.06 -25.16 -16.77
C PHE A 247 0.20 -25.29 -15.51
N LYS A 248 0.84 -25.30 -14.34
CA LYS A 248 0.18 -25.42 -13.03
C LYS A 248 0.11 -24.08 -12.30
N LEU A 249 -0.95 -23.93 -11.50
CA LEU A 249 -1.16 -22.78 -10.63
C LEU A 249 -0.19 -22.79 -9.46
N HIS A 250 -0.15 -23.87 -8.68
CA HIS A 250 0.65 -23.93 -7.46
C HIS A 250 2.14 -24.10 -7.73
N LEU A 251 2.93 -23.38 -6.95
CA LEU A 251 4.40 -23.41 -6.99
C LEU A 251 4.93 -24.57 -6.14
N THR A 252 6.07 -25.11 -6.55
CA THR A 252 6.88 -25.99 -5.69
C THR A 252 7.94 -25.15 -4.99
N PRO A 253 7.98 -25.11 -3.65
CA PRO A 253 9.01 -24.36 -2.93
C PRO A 253 10.42 -24.80 -3.30
N GLU A 254 11.33 -23.84 -3.41
CA GLU A 254 12.75 -24.11 -3.60
C GLU A 254 13.34 -24.82 -2.37
N PRO A 255 14.37 -25.68 -2.53
CA PRO A 255 15.09 -26.31 -1.43
C PRO A 255 16.03 -25.29 -0.75
N ARG A 256 15.45 -24.22 -0.19
CA ARG A 256 16.13 -23.13 0.49
C ARG A 256 16.12 -23.36 2.00
N GLU A 257 17.25 -23.09 2.66
CA GLU A 257 17.34 -23.14 4.11
C GLU A 257 16.53 -22.00 4.74
N ASN A 258 15.70 -22.33 5.73
CA ASN A 258 15.00 -21.32 6.53
C ASN A 258 15.92 -20.83 7.66
N LEU A 259 16.38 -19.59 7.57
CA LEU A 259 17.26 -18.98 8.58
C LEU A 259 16.49 -18.47 9.80
N ASN A 260 15.16 -18.57 9.80
CA ASN A 260 14.31 -18.22 10.93
C ASN A 260 14.21 -19.41 11.89
N THR A 261 15.18 -19.52 12.79
CA THR A 261 15.15 -20.55 13.84
C THR A 261 13.91 -20.43 14.73
N GLU A 262 13.47 -21.53 15.33
CA GLU A 262 12.36 -21.52 16.28
C GLU A 262 12.59 -20.51 17.43
N SER A 263 13.83 -20.39 17.92
CA SER A 263 14.17 -19.43 18.96
C SER A 263 14.01 -17.98 18.50
N SER A 264 14.40 -17.64 17.27
CA SER A 264 14.24 -16.28 16.73
C SER A 264 12.77 -15.95 16.44
N LEU A 265 12.00 -16.91 15.91
CA LEU A 265 10.55 -16.75 15.70
C LEU A 265 9.82 -16.53 17.02
N ASN A 266 10.15 -17.33 18.04
CA ASN A 266 9.59 -17.18 19.39
C ASN A 266 9.95 -15.84 20.01
N PHE A 267 11.18 -15.38 19.83
CA PHE A 267 11.61 -14.06 20.29
C PHE A 267 10.78 -12.95 19.62
N VAL A 268 10.74 -12.91 18.28
CA VAL A 268 9.97 -11.90 17.52
C VAL A 268 8.51 -11.90 17.95
N ARG A 269 7.86 -13.07 17.95
CA ARG A 269 6.46 -13.20 18.39
C ARG A 269 6.23 -12.69 19.81
N SER A 270 7.10 -13.06 20.75
CA SER A 270 6.93 -12.68 22.16
C SER A 270 7.09 -11.17 22.36
N GLU A 271 8.08 -10.56 21.70
CA GLU A 271 8.31 -9.11 21.74
C GLU A 271 7.11 -8.35 21.14
N LEU A 272 6.60 -8.76 19.98
CA LEU A 272 5.43 -8.12 19.36
C LEU A 272 4.18 -8.22 20.23
N LEU A 273 3.92 -9.39 20.79
CA LEU A 273 2.80 -9.58 21.71
C LEU A 273 2.96 -8.74 22.99
N GLN A 274 4.19 -8.59 23.49
CA GLN A 274 4.49 -7.77 24.66
C GLN A 274 4.31 -6.28 24.40
N GLN A 275 4.73 -5.78 23.23
CA GLN A 275 4.53 -4.38 22.82
C GLN A 275 3.05 -3.99 22.86
N MET A 276 2.18 -4.90 22.43
CA MET A 276 0.73 -4.68 22.42
C MET A 276 0.06 -4.85 23.80
N GLN A 277 0.75 -5.35 24.84
CA GLN A 277 0.17 -5.45 26.19
C GLN A 277 -0.12 -4.07 26.80
N GLY A 278 0.65 -3.05 26.40
CA GLY A 278 0.48 -1.67 26.88
C GLY A 278 -0.72 -0.94 26.27
N LEU A 279 -1.24 -1.44 25.14
CA LEU A 279 -2.40 -0.87 24.45
C LEU A 279 -3.67 -1.29 25.21
N GLN A 280 -4.12 -0.45 26.16
CA GLN A 280 -5.37 -0.68 26.88
C GLN A 280 -6.58 -0.35 26.00
N GLY A 281 -6.95 -1.31 25.15
CA GLY A 281 -8.15 -1.27 24.32
C GLY A 281 -8.09 -0.28 23.16
N ALA A 282 -9.22 -0.14 22.45
CA ALA A 282 -9.34 0.76 21.31
C ALA A 282 -9.43 2.21 21.80
N PRO A 283 -8.40 3.06 21.60
CA PRO A 283 -8.41 4.44 22.11
C PRO A 283 -9.61 5.21 21.55
N SER A 284 -10.15 6.10 22.37
CA SER A 284 -11.24 6.98 21.95
C SER A 284 -10.71 8.02 20.97
N VAL A 285 -11.31 8.08 19.79
CA VAL A 285 -10.92 9.04 18.76
C VAL A 285 -11.68 10.34 18.97
N GLN A 286 -10.97 11.47 18.97
CA GLN A 286 -11.60 12.79 19.03
C GLN A 286 -12.41 13.04 17.74
N MET A 287 -13.62 13.58 17.88
CA MET A 287 -14.44 13.97 16.74
C MET A 287 -13.69 14.97 15.85
N GLN A 288 -13.52 14.64 14.58
CA GLN A 288 -12.95 15.52 13.56
C GLN A 288 -14.02 15.85 12.51
N GLU A 289 -13.94 17.06 11.96
CA GLU A 289 -14.78 17.46 10.84
C GLU A 289 -14.36 16.66 9.59
N VAL A 290 -15.28 15.84 9.08
CA VAL A 290 -15.04 14.98 7.93
C VAL A 290 -15.30 15.79 6.66
N PRO A 291 -14.35 15.88 5.72
CA PRO A 291 -14.61 16.50 4.41
C PRO A 291 -15.81 15.82 3.72
N PRO A 292 -16.66 16.58 3.01
CA PRO A 292 -17.83 15.99 2.36
C PRO A 292 -17.42 14.84 1.42
N PRO A 293 -18.25 13.79 1.31
CA PRO A 293 -18.01 12.69 0.38
C PRO A 293 -17.84 13.25 -1.04
N PHE A 294 -16.91 12.68 -1.81
CA PHE A 294 -16.87 12.96 -3.24
C PHE A 294 -18.07 12.24 -3.86
N GLU A 295 -19.03 13.01 -4.40
CA GLU A 295 -20.19 12.42 -5.07
C GLU A 295 -19.73 11.74 -6.37
N LEU A 296 -19.57 10.41 -6.32
CA LEU A 296 -19.56 9.59 -7.52
C LEU A 296 -20.91 9.80 -8.21
N LYS A 297 -20.93 10.52 -9.33
CA LYS A 297 -22.11 10.61 -10.19
C LYS A 297 -22.53 9.18 -10.50
N LYS A 298 -23.70 8.75 -10.00
CA LYS A 298 -24.29 7.46 -10.38
C LYS A 298 -24.29 7.39 -11.92
N PRO A 299 -23.95 6.24 -12.53
CA PRO A 299 -24.12 6.09 -13.97
C PRO A 299 -25.57 6.39 -14.29
N LYS A 300 -25.83 7.50 -15.00
CA LYS A 300 -27.18 7.83 -15.44
C LYS A 300 -27.64 6.70 -16.35
N ALA A 301 -28.83 6.16 -16.09
CA ALA A 301 -29.49 5.27 -17.03
C ALA A 301 -29.54 5.96 -18.41
N GLU A 302 -29.24 5.22 -19.48
CA GLU A 302 -29.23 5.73 -20.84
C GLU A 302 -30.57 6.43 -21.14
N GLY A 303 -30.59 7.77 -21.21
CA GLY A 303 -31.75 8.51 -21.72
C GLY A 303 -32.12 9.85 -21.05
N GLU A 304 -31.61 10.20 -19.87
CA GLU A 304 -31.99 11.47 -19.23
C GLU A 304 -31.03 12.62 -19.60
N LYS A 305 -31.46 13.45 -20.56
CA LYS A 305 -30.91 14.79 -20.79
C LYS A 305 -31.44 15.75 -19.72
N ASP A 306 -30.60 16.15 -18.78
CA ASP A 306 -30.80 17.38 -18.01
C ASP A 306 -29.94 18.50 -18.61
N GLY A 307 -30.57 19.64 -18.88
CA GLY A 307 -29.91 20.85 -19.39
C GLY A 307 -29.10 21.56 -18.31
N GLY A 308 -28.12 20.87 -17.71
CA GLY A 308 -27.10 21.48 -16.86
C GLY A 308 -26.05 22.16 -17.74
N ALA A 309 -25.71 23.40 -17.40
CA ALA A 309 -24.70 24.18 -18.12
C ALA A 309 -23.35 23.44 -18.15
N ASP A 310 -22.69 23.46 -19.31
CA ASP A 310 -21.31 23.04 -19.49
C ASP A 310 -20.41 23.78 -18.48
N ASP A 311 -19.92 23.09 -17.46
CA ASP A 311 -18.76 23.56 -16.67
C ASP A 311 -17.44 23.43 -17.46
N ASP A 312 -17.51 23.03 -18.74
CA ASP A 312 -16.40 22.99 -19.70
C ASP A 312 -16.25 24.30 -20.51
N VAL A 313 -16.75 25.43 -19.99
CA VAL A 313 -16.26 26.74 -20.43
C VAL A 313 -14.87 26.93 -19.84
N ARG A 314 -13.85 26.45 -20.56
CA ARG A 314 -12.47 26.92 -20.40
C ARG A 314 -12.49 28.44 -20.39
N ASP A 315 -12.23 29.04 -19.22
CA ASP A 315 -11.95 30.46 -19.09
C ASP A 315 -10.78 30.80 -20.03
N LYS A 316 -11.10 31.37 -21.19
CA LYS A 316 -10.12 31.86 -22.16
C LYS A 316 -9.40 33.12 -21.64
N GLY A 317 -9.60 33.52 -20.39
CA GLY A 317 -9.02 34.73 -19.80
C GLY A 317 -7.77 34.52 -18.95
N ARG A 318 -7.41 33.30 -18.53
CA ARG A 318 -6.38 33.13 -17.48
C ARG A 318 -5.44 31.95 -17.72
N GLY A 319 -4.78 31.96 -18.87
CA GLY A 319 -3.57 31.19 -19.14
C GLY A 319 -2.47 32.13 -19.61
N ARG A 320 -1.23 31.91 -19.15
CA ARG A 320 0.01 32.60 -19.53
C ARG A 320 -0.13 33.41 -20.83
N THR A 321 -0.24 34.74 -20.70
CA THR A 321 -0.04 35.62 -21.85
C THR A 321 1.39 35.45 -22.34
N LYS A 322 1.57 35.42 -23.66
CA LYS A 322 2.85 35.28 -24.37
C LYS A 322 3.93 36.30 -23.95
N ASP A 323 3.54 37.30 -23.17
CA ASP A 323 4.33 38.48 -22.82
C ASP A 323 4.73 38.54 -21.32
N GLY A 324 4.50 37.46 -20.55
CA GLY A 324 5.11 37.30 -19.21
C GLY A 324 4.60 38.22 -18.08
N GLN A 325 3.49 38.95 -18.27
CA GLN A 325 2.96 39.91 -17.28
C GLN A 325 1.79 39.36 -16.44
N GLY A 326 1.92 38.14 -15.92
CA GLY A 326 0.94 37.60 -14.95
C GLY A 326 1.37 37.90 -13.52
N GLU A 327 0.52 38.55 -12.72
CA GLU A 327 0.74 38.72 -11.29
C GLU A 327 0.71 37.36 -10.57
N ARG A 328 1.79 37.01 -9.87
CA ARG A 328 1.83 35.84 -8.98
C ARG A 328 0.99 36.15 -7.73
N LYS A 329 0.04 35.27 -7.43
CA LYS A 329 -0.56 35.22 -6.08
C LYS A 329 0.40 34.45 -5.17
N ALA A 330 1.05 35.16 -4.25
CA ALA A 330 1.85 34.55 -3.19
C ALA A 330 0.94 33.91 -2.13
N HIS A 331 1.32 32.73 -1.65
CA HIS A 331 0.63 31.99 -0.61
C HIS A 331 1.06 32.53 0.77
N GLU A 332 0.16 32.62 1.76
CA GLU A 332 0.42 33.21 3.10
C GLU A 332 1.55 32.52 3.92
N ALA A 333 2.13 31.43 3.41
CA ALA A 333 3.22 30.69 4.05
C ALA A 333 4.59 30.91 3.39
N GLU A 334 4.69 31.74 2.34
CA GLU A 334 5.95 32.04 1.67
C GLU A 334 6.66 33.24 2.35
N PHE A 335 7.54 32.96 3.32
CA PHE A 335 8.53 33.93 3.79
C PHE A 335 9.86 33.69 3.05
N TYR A 336 10.19 34.57 2.11
CA TYR A 336 11.55 34.72 1.61
C TYR A 336 12.10 36.07 2.08
N ASP A 337 13.22 36.03 2.80
CA ASP A 337 14.02 37.21 3.09
C ASP A 337 14.64 37.75 1.79
N GLY A 338 14.08 38.85 1.29
CA GLY A 338 14.77 39.90 0.54
C GLY A 338 15.44 39.52 -0.80
N ASP A 339 14.70 39.60 -1.89
CA ASP A 339 15.27 39.82 -3.23
C ASP A 339 15.67 41.30 -3.38
N ASN A 340 16.97 41.59 -3.26
CA ASN A 340 17.52 42.88 -3.66
C ASN A 340 18.85 42.73 -4.39
N ASP A 341 18.92 41.79 -5.33
CA ASP A 341 20.08 41.63 -6.21
C ASP A 341 19.68 41.74 -7.69
N ASN A 342 19.47 42.98 -8.13
CA ASN A 342 20.13 43.44 -9.36
C ASN A 342 19.91 44.94 -9.56
N LYS A 343 21.01 45.70 -9.61
CA LYS A 343 21.24 46.74 -10.61
C LYS A 343 22.68 47.26 -10.53
N ASP A 344 23.31 47.26 -11.70
CA ASP A 344 24.48 48.04 -12.12
C ASP A 344 25.83 47.30 -12.21
N ALA A 345 26.05 46.67 -13.37
CA ALA A 345 27.38 46.50 -13.93
C ALA A 345 27.38 47.01 -15.39
N PRO A 346 28.17 48.05 -15.74
CA PRO A 346 28.25 48.56 -17.11
C PRO A 346 29.23 47.75 -17.97
N ARG A 347 28.90 47.64 -19.26
CA ARG A 347 29.80 47.12 -20.31
C ARG A 347 30.90 48.13 -20.67
N ALA A 348 32.15 47.68 -20.67
CA ALA A 348 33.28 48.10 -21.50
C ALA A 348 34.34 46.98 -21.38
N GLY A 349 35.09 46.50 -22.37
CA GLY A 349 35.54 47.11 -23.61
C GLY A 349 37.07 47.14 -23.64
N MET A 350 37.71 46.00 -23.92
CA MET A 350 38.94 45.79 -24.71
C MET A 350 39.33 44.32 -24.72
#